data_AF-A0A7S0V549-F1
#
_entry.id   AF-A0A7S0V549-F1
#
_cell.length_a   1.000
_cell.length_b   1.000
_cell.length_c   1.000
_cell.angle_alpha   90.00
_cell.angle_beta   90.00
_cell.angle_gamma   90.00
#
_symmetry.space_group_name_H-M   'P 1'
#
loop_
_entity.id
_entity.type
_entity.pdbx_description
1 polymer ?
#
loop_
_entity_poly.entity_id
_entity_poly.type
_entity_poly.pdbx_seq_one_letter_code
_entity_poly.pdbx_strand_id
1 'polypeptide(L)'
;MTAANLDKLSSYFDSLAELVPAKFFYDNDEPKVNTRFLAKAAREAAKKEFKENYKKGKFARLDPEGESVSTLQVQKQLLKQSNEAKLQENEGAPGLKLKITNESRQQLLEKLHKRMEEARLRRNAQEDSALKAKEWKERTLTATTQKRKSADDVAPSNAAKKTRIDGAKAVSKTDVTVPKPTIAAVAPAASKPTVATPNRGGNKPTPALIPNLSSTDDFAFSKLEGDNGKSKTYFRPERASKEQVLKQLQTKKEEQETLKSTAEGKDQVQSDAWQAALNRARGEKVLDDPKMLKRSIKRDAKKREKSAKAWKERKDIQESRQAAKQSKRKDNLKARTQAKMDKKKERREKKLLRAGFEGRKQGFIGGKASKTKTN
;
A
#
# COMPACT_ATOMS: atom_id res chain seq x y z
N MET A 1 -30.62 4.62 -57.32
CA MET A 1 -29.26 4.45 -56.76
C MET A 1 -28.60 3.29 -57.48
N THR A 2 -27.41 3.46 -58.06
CA THR A 2 -26.68 2.37 -58.71
C THR A 2 -26.00 1.50 -57.65
N ALA A 3 -25.81 0.20 -57.92
CA ALA A 3 -25.17 -0.74 -56.99
C ALA A 3 -23.80 -0.24 -56.50
N ALA A 4 -23.00 0.34 -57.40
CA ALA A 4 -21.72 0.95 -57.08
C ALA A 4 -21.79 2.12 -56.08
N ASN A 5 -22.93 2.81 -55.97
CA ASN A 5 -23.11 3.87 -54.97
C ASN A 5 -23.42 3.28 -53.59
N LEU A 6 -24.09 2.13 -53.55
CA LEU A 6 -24.39 1.41 -52.31
C LEU A 6 -23.11 0.83 -51.70
N ASP A 7 -22.23 0.26 -52.52
CA ASP A 7 -20.93 -0.29 -52.07
C ASP A 7 -20.01 0.80 -51.50
N LYS A 8 -20.00 1.98 -52.14
CA LYS A 8 -19.26 3.15 -51.64
C LYS A 8 -19.79 3.60 -50.28
N LEU A 9 -21.11 3.70 -50.12
CA LEU A 9 -21.72 4.04 -48.84
C LEU A 9 -21.41 3.00 -47.76
N SER A 10 -21.50 1.70 -48.07
CA SER A 10 -21.13 0.63 -47.13
C SER A 10 -19.68 0.76 -46.68
N SER A 11 -18.74 0.91 -47.62
CA SER A 11 -17.31 1.08 -47.29
C SER A 11 -17.02 2.35 -46.47
N TYR A 12 -17.78 3.42 -46.70
CA TYR A 12 -17.67 4.66 -45.93
C TYR A 12 -18.13 4.45 -44.47
N PHE A 13 -19.26 3.79 -44.25
CA PHE A 13 -19.73 3.47 -42.90
C PHE A 13 -18.80 2.50 -42.17
N ASP A 14 -18.24 1.52 -42.89
CA ASP A 14 -17.22 0.61 -42.37
C ASP A 14 -16.00 1.40 -41.88
N SER A 15 -15.50 2.35 -42.69
CA SER A 15 -14.37 3.21 -42.30
C SER A 15 -14.68 4.11 -41.08
N LEU A 16 -15.93 4.55 -40.93
CA LEU A 16 -16.36 5.32 -39.75
C LEU A 16 -16.38 4.45 -38.48
N ALA A 17 -16.81 3.19 -38.59
CA ALA A 17 -16.82 2.25 -37.47
C ALA A 17 -15.40 1.86 -37.01
N GLU A 18 -14.42 1.92 -37.91
CA GLU A 18 -13.01 1.66 -37.61
C GLU A 18 -12.33 2.80 -36.85
N LEU A 19 -12.81 4.04 -37.00
CA LEU A 19 -12.22 5.20 -36.31
C LEU A 19 -12.39 5.13 -34.78
N VAL A 20 -13.42 4.43 -34.31
CA VAL A 20 -13.71 4.26 -32.89
C VAL A 20 -13.26 2.88 -32.43
N PRO A 21 -12.39 2.78 -31.40
CA PRO A 21 -11.92 1.49 -30.91
C PRO A 21 -13.07 0.54 -30.52
N ALA A 22 -12.97 -0.72 -30.92
CA ALA A 22 -13.96 -1.77 -30.67
C ALA A 22 -14.39 -1.88 -29.19
N LYS A 23 -13.51 -1.50 -28.26
CA LYS A 23 -13.78 -1.43 -26.82
C LYS A 23 -15.01 -0.59 -26.43
N PHE A 24 -15.40 0.38 -27.26
CA PHE A 24 -16.55 1.25 -26.98
C PHE A 24 -17.87 0.73 -27.56
N PHE A 25 -17.82 -0.23 -28.50
CA PHE A 25 -19.01 -0.86 -29.08
C PHE A 25 -19.38 -2.17 -28.39
N TYR A 26 -18.38 -2.88 -27.88
CA TYR A 26 -18.56 -4.17 -27.21
C TYR A 26 -18.21 -4.05 -25.73
N ASP A 27 -19.17 -4.39 -24.88
CA ASP A 27 -18.89 -4.64 -23.48
C ASP A 27 -17.87 -5.78 -23.40
N ASN A 28 -16.78 -5.55 -22.66
CA ASN A 28 -15.84 -6.62 -22.42
C ASN A 28 -16.52 -7.52 -21.39
N ASP A 29 -17.21 -8.56 -21.85
CA ASP A 29 -17.97 -9.54 -21.04
C ASP A 29 -17.11 -10.32 -20.03
N GLU A 30 -15.84 -9.94 -19.86
CA GLU A 30 -15.02 -10.44 -18.76
C GLU A 30 -15.64 -10.00 -17.43
N PRO A 31 -16.16 -10.96 -16.63
CA PRO A 31 -16.77 -10.63 -15.35
C PRO A 31 -15.71 -9.96 -14.49
N LYS A 32 -16.00 -8.75 -14.00
CA LYS A 32 -15.08 -8.01 -13.14
C LYS A 32 -14.90 -8.74 -11.82
N VAL A 33 -13.92 -9.63 -11.75
CA VAL A 33 -13.69 -10.49 -10.59
C VAL A 33 -13.25 -9.64 -9.40
N ASN A 34 -14.09 -9.61 -8.35
CA ASN A 34 -13.73 -8.91 -7.12
C ASN A 34 -12.73 -9.74 -6.31
N THR A 35 -11.44 -9.50 -6.56
CA THR A 35 -10.34 -10.22 -5.91
C THR A 35 -10.33 -10.13 -4.38
N ARG A 36 -11.09 -9.22 -3.76
CA ARG A 36 -11.18 -9.05 -2.30
C ARG A 36 -11.88 -10.22 -1.60
N PHE A 37 -12.81 -10.88 -2.26
CA PHE A 37 -13.60 -11.98 -1.69
C PHE A 37 -13.10 -13.37 -2.10
N LEU A 38 -12.09 -13.42 -2.99
CA LEU A 38 -11.44 -14.67 -3.35
C LEU A 38 -10.50 -15.17 -2.24
N ALA A 39 -10.42 -16.49 -2.09
CA ALA A 39 -9.40 -17.17 -1.29
C ALA A 39 -7.99 -16.79 -1.78
N LYS A 40 -6.98 -16.89 -0.89
CA LYS A 40 -5.63 -16.38 -1.16
C LYS A 40 -5.02 -16.94 -2.46
N ALA A 41 -5.16 -18.25 -2.71
CA ALA A 41 -4.66 -18.89 -3.92
C ALA A 41 -5.35 -18.35 -5.19
N ALA A 42 -6.69 -18.28 -5.20
CA ALA A 42 -7.46 -17.75 -6.32
C ALA A 42 -7.18 -16.25 -6.57
N ARG A 43 -6.96 -15.47 -5.50
CA ARG A 43 -6.55 -14.06 -5.61
C ARG A 43 -5.18 -13.90 -6.25
N GLU A 44 -4.23 -14.77 -5.93
CA GLU A 44 -2.89 -14.74 -6.52
C GLU A 44 -2.91 -15.20 -7.99
N ALA A 45 -3.70 -16.21 -8.32
CA ALA A 45 -3.93 -16.65 -9.71
C ALA A 45 -4.52 -15.52 -10.56
N ALA A 46 -5.64 -14.91 -10.13
CA ALA A 46 -6.27 -13.80 -10.84
C ALA A 46 -5.32 -12.60 -11.04
N LYS A 47 -4.44 -12.32 -10.06
CA LYS A 47 -3.41 -11.27 -10.20
C LYS A 47 -2.31 -11.64 -11.19
N LYS A 48 -1.96 -12.92 -11.32
CA LYS A 48 -1.00 -13.40 -12.32
C LYS A 48 -1.61 -13.29 -13.72
N GLU A 49 -2.84 -13.76 -13.90
CA GLU A 49 -3.60 -13.65 -15.15
C GLU A 49 -3.72 -12.19 -15.60
N PHE A 50 -4.09 -11.27 -14.70
CA PHE A 50 -4.15 -9.84 -15.03
C PHE A 50 -2.80 -9.27 -15.51
N LYS A 51 -1.68 -9.70 -14.90
CA LYS A 51 -0.34 -9.27 -15.32
C LYS A 51 0.05 -9.86 -16.68
N GLU A 52 -0.27 -11.12 -16.93
CA GLU A 52 -0.01 -11.78 -18.21
C GLU A 52 -0.86 -11.15 -19.33
N ASN A 53 -2.15 -10.91 -19.09
CA ASN A 53 -3.02 -10.21 -20.04
C ASN A 53 -2.51 -8.79 -20.32
N TYR A 54 -2.05 -8.06 -19.29
CA TYR A 54 -1.44 -6.74 -19.47
C TYR A 54 -0.16 -6.78 -20.31
N LYS A 55 0.71 -7.77 -20.10
CA LYS A 55 1.92 -7.98 -20.92
C LYS A 55 1.53 -8.30 -22.35
N LYS A 56 0.64 -9.27 -22.57
CA LYS A 56 0.15 -9.67 -23.89
C LYS A 56 -0.43 -8.48 -24.65
N GLY A 57 -1.27 -7.67 -24.01
CA GLY A 57 -1.80 -6.44 -24.63
C GLY A 57 -0.74 -5.39 -24.95
N LYS A 58 0.38 -5.34 -24.21
CA LYS A 58 1.51 -4.46 -24.53
C LYS A 58 2.34 -5.01 -25.70
N PHE A 59 2.56 -6.32 -25.75
CA PHE A 59 3.26 -6.98 -26.86
C PHE A 59 2.46 -6.89 -28.17
N ALA A 60 1.17 -7.19 -28.13
CA ALA A 60 0.28 -7.08 -29.29
C ALA A 60 0.19 -5.65 -29.85
N ARG A 61 0.48 -4.61 -29.04
CA ARG A 61 0.58 -3.22 -29.52
C ARG A 61 1.90 -2.88 -30.21
N LEU A 62 2.91 -3.74 -30.09
CA LEU A 62 4.27 -3.54 -30.61
C LEU A 62 4.56 -4.42 -31.82
N ASP A 63 3.69 -5.39 -32.14
CA ASP A 63 3.83 -6.26 -33.30
C ASP A 63 3.22 -5.56 -34.53
N PRO A 64 4.02 -5.23 -35.57
CA PRO A 64 3.53 -4.51 -36.76
C PRO A 64 2.64 -5.37 -37.67
N GLU A 65 2.78 -6.69 -37.61
CA GLU A 65 1.89 -7.68 -38.25
C GLU A 65 0.67 -8.03 -37.38
N GLY A 66 0.67 -7.60 -36.11
CA GLY A 66 -0.46 -7.75 -35.21
C GLY A 66 -1.50 -6.72 -35.56
N GLU A 67 -2.35 -7.02 -36.54
CA GLU A 67 -3.50 -6.18 -36.91
C GLU A 67 -4.23 -5.71 -35.64
N SER A 68 -4.28 -4.40 -35.43
CA SER A 68 -5.10 -3.83 -34.36
C SER A 68 -6.54 -4.26 -34.65
N VAL A 69 -7.07 -5.18 -33.85
CA VAL A 69 -8.35 -5.85 -34.11
C VAL A 69 -9.40 -4.81 -34.49
N SER A 70 -9.78 -4.77 -35.78
CA SER A 70 -10.76 -3.82 -36.30
C SER A 70 -12.12 -4.14 -35.70
N THR A 71 -12.94 -3.13 -35.44
CA THR A 71 -14.30 -3.28 -34.92
C THR A 71 -15.10 -4.29 -35.76
N LEU A 72 -14.91 -4.31 -37.08
CA LEU A 72 -15.55 -5.25 -38.00
C LEU A 72 -15.02 -6.68 -37.86
N GLN A 73 -13.73 -6.84 -37.58
CA GLN A 73 -13.14 -8.16 -37.33
C GLN A 73 -13.72 -8.76 -36.04
N VAL A 74 -13.87 -7.95 -34.98
CA VAL A 74 -14.56 -8.37 -33.75
C VAL A 74 -16.00 -8.78 -34.06
N GLN A 75 -16.73 -7.98 -34.83
CA GLN A 75 -18.11 -8.30 -35.21
C GLN A 75 -18.22 -9.62 -35.99
N LYS A 76 -17.37 -9.82 -36.98
CA LYS A 76 -17.32 -11.07 -37.77
C LYS A 76 -16.96 -12.26 -36.89
N GLN A 77 -16.05 -12.08 -35.93
CA GLN A 77 -15.66 -13.13 -34.99
C GLN A 77 -16.81 -13.49 -34.05
N LEU A 78 -17.51 -12.50 -33.47
CA LEU A 78 -18.69 -12.73 -32.63
C LEU A 78 -19.82 -13.40 -33.41
N LEU A 79 -20.07 -12.99 -34.66
CA LEU A 79 -21.05 -13.63 -35.52
C LEU A 79 -20.68 -15.09 -35.80
N LYS A 80 -19.42 -15.37 -36.15
CA LYS A 80 -18.92 -16.74 -36.31
C LYS A 80 -19.10 -17.56 -35.04
N GLN A 81 -18.68 -17.04 -33.88
CA GLN A 81 -18.85 -17.71 -32.59
C GLN A 81 -20.33 -17.97 -32.27
N SER A 82 -21.22 -17.01 -32.55
CA SER A 82 -22.65 -17.18 -32.31
C SER A 82 -23.28 -18.21 -33.26
N ASN A 83 -22.84 -18.27 -34.52
CA ASN A 83 -23.29 -19.27 -35.48
C ASN A 83 -22.74 -20.66 -35.13
N GLU A 84 -21.47 -20.74 -34.73
CA GLU A 84 -20.84 -21.96 -34.23
C GLU A 84 -21.51 -22.45 -32.95
N ALA A 85 -21.85 -21.56 -32.01
CA ALA A 85 -22.60 -21.90 -30.81
C ALA A 85 -24.00 -22.43 -31.15
N LYS A 86 -24.72 -21.80 -32.09
CA LYS A 86 -26.02 -22.30 -32.59
C LYS A 86 -25.91 -23.66 -33.28
N LEU A 87 -24.80 -23.92 -33.98
CA LEU A 87 -24.53 -25.23 -34.59
C LEU A 87 -24.20 -26.29 -33.53
N GLN A 88 -23.42 -25.94 -32.50
CA GLN A 88 -23.10 -26.84 -31.38
C GLN A 88 -24.30 -27.10 -30.46
N GLU A 89 -25.23 -26.15 -30.32
CA GLU A 89 -26.47 -26.34 -29.55
C GLU A 89 -27.41 -27.35 -30.23
N ASN A 90 -27.30 -27.53 -31.55
CA ASN A 90 -28.01 -28.57 -32.30
C ASN A 90 -27.31 -29.94 -32.27
N GLU A 91 -26.04 -30.03 -31.88
CA GLU A 91 -25.23 -31.27 -31.93
C GLU A 91 -24.74 -31.77 -30.55
N GLY A 92 -24.96 -31.05 -29.43
CA GLY A 92 -24.49 -31.60 -28.16
C GLY A 92 -24.51 -30.69 -26.92
N ALA A 93 -25.67 -30.22 -26.50
CA ALA A 93 -25.84 -29.84 -25.09
C ALA A 93 -26.03 -31.10 -24.23
N PRO A 94 -25.12 -31.41 -23.27
CA PRO A 94 -25.45 -32.35 -22.21
C PRO A 94 -26.40 -31.63 -21.26
N GLY A 95 -27.69 -31.62 -21.61
CA GLY A 95 -28.73 -31.61 -20.60
C GLY A 95 -28.39 -32.69 -19.58
N LEU A 96 -28.65 -32.42 -18.30
CA LEU A 96 -28.32 -33.23 -17.14
C LEU A 96 -28.83 -34.68 -17.28
N LYS A 97 -28.12 -35.51 -18.06
CA LYS A 97 -28.39 -36.94 -18.20
C LYS A 97 -27.83 -37.57 -16.94
N LEU A 98 -28.67 -37.62 -15.91
CA LEU A 98 -28.50 -38.56 -14.82
C LEU A 98 -28.37 -39.94 -15.47
N LYS A 99 -27.14 -40.48 -15.51
CA LYS A 99 -26.91 -41.90 -15.77
C LYS A 99 -27.50 -42.64 -14.58
N ILE A 100 -28.80 -42.87 -14.61
CA ILE A 100 -29.48 -43.79 -13.70
C ILE A 100 -29.04 -45.18 -14.18
N THR A 101 -27.90 -45.63 -13.67
CA THR A 101 -27.55 -47.04 -13.69
C THR A 101 -28.55 -47.75 -12.78
N ASN A 102 -29.18 -48.83 -13.26
CA ASN A 102 -30.02 -49.73 -12.45
C ASN A 102 -29.14 -50.50 -11.44
N GLU A 103 -28.48 -49.78 -10.54
CA GLU A 103 -27.79 -50.34 -9.37
C GLU A 103 -28.86 -50.67 -8.33
N SER A 104 -28.79 -51.87 -7.73
CA SER A 104 -29.76 -52.25 -6.70
C SER A 104 -29.65 -51.28 -5.52
N ARG A 105 -30.78 -50.98 -4.86
CA ARG A 105 -30.84 -50.02 -3.74
C ARG A 105 -29.77 -50.26 -2.67
N GLN A 106 -29.40 -51.53 -2.46
CA GLN A 106 -28.36 -51.93 -1.51
C GLN A 106 -26.97 -51.45 -1.93
N GLN A 107 -26.60 -51.62 -3.21
CA GLN A 107 -25.32 -51.14 -3.74
C GLN A 107 -25.21 -49.62 -3.61
N LEU A 108 -26.31 -48.90 -3.82
CA LEU A 108 -26.37 -47.44 -3.70
C LEU A 108 -26.18 -46.97 -2.25
N LEU A 109 -26.76 -47.69 -1.28
CA LEU A 109 -26.56 -47.44 0.15
C LEU A 109 -25.11 -47.72 0.59
N GLU A 110 -24.51 -48.82 0.13
CA GLU A 110 -23.11 -49.14 0.41
C GLU A 110 -22.16 -48.09 -0.14
N LYS A 111 -22.40 -47.64 -1.37
CA LYS A 111 -21.61 -46.59 -2.04
C LYS A 111 -21.75 -45.25 -1.31
N LEU A 112 -22.96 -44.93 -0.82
CA LEU A 112 -23.20 -43.77 0.02
C LEU A 112 -22.48 -43.87 1.38
N HIS A 113 -22.54 -45.02 2.05
CA HIS A 113 -21.83 -45.26 3.31
C HIS A 113 -20.31 -45.11 3.12
N LYS A 114 -19.75 -45.71 2.07
CA LYS A 114 -18.32 -45.61 1.72
C LYS A 114 -17.90 -44.16 1.43
N ARG A 115 -18.73 -43.40 0.70
CA ARG A 115 -18.53 -41.97 0.45
C ARG A 115 -18.59 -41.14 1.73
N MET A 116 -19.51 -41.45 2.63
CA MET A 116 -19.66 -40.79 3.93
C MET A 116 -18.47 -41.07 4.86
N GLU A 117 -17.95 -42.30 4.85
CA GLU A 117 -16.73 -42.67 5.58
C GLU A 117 -15.49 -42.01 5.00
N GLU A 118 -15.32 -41.97 3.68
CA GLU A 118 -14.26 -41.19 3.03
C GLU A 118 -14.32 -39.71 3.43
N ALA A 119 -15.52 -39.12 3.52
CA ALA A 119 -15.70 -37.74 3.94
C ALA A 119 -15.46 -37.53 5.45
N ARG A 120 -15.68 -38.54 6.29
CA ARG A 120 -15.30 -38.54 7.71
C ARG A 120 -13.79 -38.66 7.86
N LEU A 121 -13.15 -39.57 7.13
CA LEU A 121 -11.69 -39.73 7.08
C LEU A 121 -11.01 -38.47 6.56
N ARG A 122 -11.53 -37.82 5.50
CA ARG A 122 -10.99 -36.53 5.01
C ARG A 122 -11.11 -35.39 6.01
N ARG A 123 -12.11 -35.42 6.91
CA ARG A 123 -12.24 -34.46 8.02
C ARG A 123 -11.33 -34.81 9.20
N ASN A 124 -11.11 -36.10 9.47
CA ASN A 124 -10.28 -36.59 10.57
C ASN A 124 -8.79 -36.70 10.21
N ALA A 125 -8.42 -36.76 8.93
CA ALA A 125 -7.03 -36.85 8.43
C ALA A 125 -6.22 -35.55 8.61
N GLN A 126 -6.74 -34.56 9.33
CA GLN A 126 -5.98 -33.38 9.76
C GLN A 126 -5.34 -33.55 11.15
N GLU A 127 -5.28 -34.75 11.73
CA GLU A 127 -4.51 -34.99 12.96
C GLU A 127 -3.03 -34.59 12.80
N ASP A 128 -2.40 -34.89 11.67
CA ASP A 128 -1.02 -34.46 11.38
C ASP A 128 -0.84 -32.94 11.35
N SER A 129 -1.88 -32.22 10.91
CA SER A 129 -1.87 -30.76 10.91
C SER A 129 -2.07 -30.19 12.33
N ALA A 130 -2.86 -30.88 13.16
CA ALA A 130 -3.08 -30.54 14.55
C ALA A 130 -1.84 -30.83 15.41
N LEU A 131 -1.14 -31.94 15.15
CA LEU A 131 0.13 -32.30 15.79
C LEU A 131 1.22 -31.28 15.43
N LYS A 132 1.39 -30.94 14.13
CA LYS A 132 2.31 -29.88 13.70
C LYS A 132 2.01 -28.52 14.33
N ALA A 133 0.72 -28.19 14.52
CA ALA A 133 0.33 -26.95 15.20
C ALA A 133 0.62 -26.98 16.71
N LYS A 134 0.53 -28.13 17.37
CA LYS A 134 0.91 -28.32 18.78
C LYS A 134 2.43 -28.22 18.97
N GLU A 135 3.22 -28.91 18.13
CA GLU A 135 4.68 -28.86 18.14
C GLU A 135 5.21 -27.43 17.89
N TRP A 136 4.62 -26.70 16.94
CA TRP A 136 4.98 -25.31 16.69
C TRP A 136 4.72 -24.42 17.92
N LYS A 137 3.59 -24.62 18.61
CA LYS A 137 3.27 -23.88 19.85
C LYS A 137 4.28 -24.18 20.96
N GLU A 138 4.60 -25.44 21.21
CA GLU A 138 5.61 -25.79 22.22
C GLU A 138 6.99 -25.21 21.91
N ARG A 139 7.40 -25.25 20.65
CA ARG A 139 8.67 -24.65 20.20
C ARG A 139 8.69 -23.13 20.38
N THR A 140 7.58 -22.44 20.15
CA THR A 140 7.49 -20.98 20.38
C THR A 140 7.49 -20.61 21.87
N LEU A 141 6.84 -21.42 22.70
CA LEU A 141 6.81 -21.21 24.15
C LEU A 141 8.20 -21.40 24.74
N THR A 142 8.86 -22.53 24.44
CA THR A 142 10.24 -22.81 24.90
C THR A 142 11.25 -21.76 24.45
N ALA A 143 11.18 -21.29 23.19
CA ALA A 143 12.03 -20.21 22.70
C ALA A 143 11.78 -18.86 23.43
N THR A 144 10.54 -18.58 23.82
CA THR A 144 10.18 -17.38 24.58
C THR A 144 10.66 -17.48 26.03
N THR A 145 10.56 -18.67 26.64
CA THR A 145 11.06 -18.93 28.00
C THR A 145 12.58 -18.85 28.06
N GLN A 146 13.30 -19.38 27.05
CA GLN A 146 14.76 -19.24 26.97
C GLN A 146 15.19 -17.79 26.78
N LYS A 147 14.49 -17.00 25.96
CA LYS A 147 14.75 -15.55 25.82
C LYS A 147 14.56 -14.77 27.12
N ARG A 148 13.59 -15.17 27.95
CA ARG A 148 13.37 -14.57 29.27
C ARG A 148 14.49 -14.94 30.25
N LYS A 149 14.89 -16.22 30.30
CA LYS A 149 16.01 -16.67 31.14
C LYS A 149 17.34 -15.99 30.76
N SER A 150 17.62 -15.81 29.47
CA SER A 150 18.82 -15.08 29.02
C SER A 150 18.76 -13.55 29.23
N ALA A 151 17.59 -12.99 29.55
CA ALA A 151 17.43 -11.57 29.85
C ALA A 151 17.62 -11.26 31.34
N ASP A 152 17.48 -12.26 32.21
CA ASP A 152 17.68 -12.12 33.66
C ASP A 152 19.16 -12.26 34.09
N ASP A 153 20.05 -12.77 33.23
CA ASP A 153 21.49 -12.89 33.50
C ASP A 153 22.33 -11.63 33.15
N VAL A 154 21.69 -10.51 32.80
CA VAL A 154 22.38 -9.20 32.61
C VAL A 154 21.96 -8.26 33.74
N ALA A 155 22.68 -8.37 34.86
CA ALA A 155 22.54 -7.50 36.02
C ALA A 155 22.76 -6.01 35.67
N PRO A 156 21.94 -5.07 36.19
CA PRO A 156 22.34 -3.68 36.30
C PRO A 156 22.86 -3.40 37.72
N SER A 157 24.17 -3.26 37.85
CA SER A 157 24.77 -2.52 38.96
C SER A 157 24.45 -1.04 38.80
N ASN A 158 23.55 -0.50 39.61
CA ASN A 158 23.76 0.74 40.36
C ASN A 158 22.51 1.12 41.15
N ALA A 159 22.68 1.09 42.48
CA ALA A 159 21.72 1.52 43.47
C ALA A 159 21.61 3.05 43.49
N ALA A 160 20.38 3.57 43.45
CA ALA A 160 20.08 4.91 43.92
C ALA A 160 18.74 4.90 44.66
N LYS A 161 18.85 5.06 45.97
CA LYS A 161 17.81 5.25 46.97
C LYS A 161 16.86 6.38 46.53
N LYS A 162 15.54 6.18 46.64
CA LYS A 162 14.60 7.23 47.03
C LYS A 162 13.39 6.64 47.76
N THR A 163 13.01 7.39 48.77
CA THR A 163 12.24 7.08 49.96
C THR A 163 10.73 6.93 49.73
N ARG A 164 10.13 6.11 50.59
CA ARG A 164 8.69 5.99 50.85
C ARG A 164 8.05 7.32 51.24
N ILE A 165 6.84 7.57 50.76
CA ILE A 165 5.79 8.24 51.53
C ILE A 165 4.49 7.46 51.28
N ASP A 166 3.88 7.02 52.38
CA ASP A 166 2.63 6.29 52.47
C ASP A 166 1.41 7.19 52.22
N GLY A 167 0.35 6.63 51.66
CA GLY A 167 -0.94 7.30 51.46
C GLY A 167 -1.99 6.34 50.89
N ALA A 168 -2.75 5.72 51.79
CA ALA A 168 -3.72 4.67 51.55
C ALA A 168 -4.93 5.06 50.68
N LYS A 169 -5.41 4.13 49.83
CA LYS A 169 -6.80 3.64 49.83
C LYS A 169 -6.98 2.46 48.87
N ALA A 170 -7.27 1.30 49.44
CA ALA A 170 -7.88 0.17 48.75
C ALA A 170 -9.38 0.45 48.54
N VAL A 171 -9.94 0.03 47.40
CA VAL A 171 -11.24 -0.65 47.27
C VAL A 171 -11.50 -1.07 45.79
N SER A 172 -11.74 -2.38 45.65
CA SER A 172 -12.53 -3.15 44.65
C SER A 172 -12.28 -3.07 43.13
N LYS A 173 -11.68 -4.16 42.63
CA LYS A 173 -12.20 -5.19 41.67
C LYS A 173 -12.90 -4.80 40.34
N THR A 174 -12.63 -5.68 39.36
CA THR A 174 -13.16 -5.84 37.98
C THR A 174 -12.44 -4.95 36.97
N ASP A 175 -11.97 -5.37 35.80
CA ASP A 175 -12.29 -6.51 34.95
C ASP A 175 -11.10 -6.80 34.00
N VAL A 176 -11.05 -8.03 33.53
CA VAL A 176 -10.05 -8.65 32.65
C VAL A 176 -10.03 -7.96 31.28
N THR A 177 -8.88 -7.42 30.87
CA THR A 177 -8.62 -7.17 29.44
C THR A 177 -7.22 -7.64 29.07
N VAL A 178 -7.16 -8.83 28.49
CA VAL A 178 -6.02 -9.33 27.74
C VAL A 178 -5.94 -8.57 26.41
N PRO A 179 -4.86 -7.83 26.12
CA PRO A 179 -4.61 -7.31 24.78
C PRO A 179 -4.09 -8.44 23.87
N LYS A 180 -4.89 -8.79 22.85
CA LYS A 180 -4.44 -9.64 21.75
C LYS A 180 -3.37 -8.91 20.93
N PRO A 181 -2.21 -9.53 20.66
CA PRO A 181 -1.10 -8.90 19.98
C PRO A 181 -1.37 -8.67 18.49
N THR A 182 -0.96 -7.48 18.04
CA THR A 182 -0.72 -7.08 16.67
C THR A 182 0.31 -7.99 16.01
N ILE A 183 -0.09 -8.67 14.93
CA ILE A 183 0.84 -9.33 14.01
C ILE A 183 1.29 -8.30 12.97
N ALA A 184 2.59 -8.07 12.94
CA ALA A 184 3.30 -7.40 11.86
C ALA A 184 3.53 -8.37 10.68
N ALA A 185 3.39 -7.87 9.45
CA ALA A 185 4.11 -8.22 8.21
C ALA A 185 3.26 -7.71 7.02
N VAL A 186 3.60 -6.61 6.33
CA VAL A 186 4.69 -6.46 5.34
C VAL A 186 4.62 -7.47 4.19
N ALA A 187 4.12 -7.03 3.03
CA ALA A 187 4.65 -7.32 1.68
C ALA A 187 3.96 -6.40 0.63
N PRO A 188 4.57 -6.13 -0.55
CA PRO A 188 4.78 -4.78 -1.06
C PRO A 188 3.87 -4.42 -2.24
N ALA A 189 3.48 -3.14 -2.32
CA ALA A 189 2.89 -2.56 -3.52
C ALA A 189 4.00 -2.09 -4.46
N ALA A 190 4.02 -2.65 -5.67
CA ALA A 190 4.88 -2.29 -6.77
C ALA A 190 4.59 -0.85 -7.23
N SER A 191 5.59 0.01 -7.09
CA SER A 191 5.67 1.33 -7.70
C SER A 191 6.06 1.21 -9.17
N LYS A 192 5.29 1.88 -10.04
CA LYS A 192 5.67 2.21 -11.42
C LYS A 192 6.96 3.05 -11.43
N PRO A 193 7.80 2.98 -12.47
CA PRO A 193 9.02 3.78 -12.54
C PRO A 193 8.64 5.23 -12.86
N THR A 194 8.77 6.13 -11.89
CA THR A 194 8.81 7.58 -12.14
C THR A 194 10.26 8.03 -11.97
N VAL A 195 10.82 8.48 -13.09
CA VAL A 195 12.11 9.15 -13.21
C VAL A 195 12.17 10.31 -12.21
N ALA A 196 13.26 10.37 -11.45
CA ALA A 196 13.50 11.40 -10.45
C ALA A 196 14.10 12.65 -11.10
N THR A 197 13.38 13.76 -11.09
CA THR A 197 13.92 15.12 -11.19
C THR A 197 14.37 15.59 -9.80
N PRO A 198 15.54 16.24 -9.65
CA PRO A 198 15.95 16.83 -8.39
C PRO A 198 15.29 18.21 -8.19
N ASN A 199 14.52 18.39 -7.11
CA ASN A 199 13.99 19.70 -6.72
C ASN A 199 14.88 20.29 -5.62
N ARG A 200 15.60 21.37 -5.97
CA ARG A 200 16.43 22.19 -5.08
C ARG A 200 15.58 23.33 -4.53
N GLY A 201 15.50 23.40 -3.20
CA GLY A 201 14.85 24.50 -2.48
C GLY A 201 15.54 25.84 -2.73
N GLY A 202 14.72 26.89 -2.72
CA GLY A 202 15.05 28.22 -3.24
C GLY A 202 15.86 29.12 -2.30
N ASN A 203 16.40 30.16 -2.93
CA ASN A 203 16.47 31.53 -2.43
C ASN A 203 16.39 32.45 -3.67
N LYS A 204 15.45 33.41 -3.68
CA LYS A 204 15.39 34.49 -4.69
C LYS A 204 16.39 35.60 -4.31
N PRO A 205 16.89 36.36 -5.29
CA PRO A 205 16.37 37.73 -5.47
C PRO A 205 15.94 38.06 -6.91
N THR A 206 15.36 39.25 -7.03
CA THR A 206 14.54 39.92 -8.07
C THR A 206 15.21 40.21 -9.44
N PRO A 207 14.45 40.67 -10.47
CA PRO A 207 14.74 40.44 -11.88
C PRO A 207 15.47 41.60 -12.56
N ALA A 208 16.30 41.28 -13.55
CA ALA A 208 16.83 42.21 -14.54
C ALA A 208 16.71 41.61 -15.95
N LEU A 209 16.62 42.51 -16.92
CA LEU A 209 16.16 42.32 -18.30
C LEU A 209 16.97 41.31 -19.15
N ILE A 210 16.25 40.68 -20.09
CA ILE A 210 16.63 39.83 -21.24
C ILE A 210 17.53 40.65 -22.23
N PRO A 211 18.38 40.14 -23.18
CA PRO A 211 18.41 38.85 -23.92
C PRO A 211 19.80 38.20 -24.16
N ASN A 212 19.85 36.88 -24.44
CA ASN A 212 20.48 36.38 -25.69
C ASN A 212 20.17 34.89 -25.91
N LEU A 213 19.87 34.59 -27.17
CA LEU A 213 19.59 33.31 -27.77
C LEU A 213 20.90 32.77 -28.36
N SER A 214 21.45 31.69 -27.83
CA SER A 214 22.43 30.87 -28.56
C SER A 214 22.47 29.44 -28.04
N SER A 215 21.95 28.54 -28.88
CA SER A 215 22.46 27.19 -29.15
C SER A 215 22.81 26.28 -27.97
N THR A 216 21.87 25.43 -27.58
CA THR A 216 21.92 23.95 -27.71
C THR A 216 20.56 23.38 -27.32
N ASP A 217 20.14 22.29 -27.98
CA ASP A 217 18.86 21.60 -27.79
C ASP A 217 18.63 21.09 -26.35
N ASP A 218 18.14 21.97 -25.48
CA ASP A 218 17.53 21.61 -24.20
C ASP A 218 16.03 21.89 -24.31
N PHE A 219 15.23 20.82 -24.30
CA PHE A 219 13.77 20.90 -24.24
C PHE A 219 13.31 21.58 -22.94
N ALA A 220 13.24 22.90 -22.94
CA ALA A 220 12.63 23.67 -21.88
C ALA A 220 11.11 23.52 -21.99
N PHE A 221 10.53 22.64 -21.18
CA PHE A 221 9.09 22.69 -20.93
C PHE A 221 8.79 24.05 -20.33
N SER A 222 8.12 24.92 -21.09
CA SER A 222 7.51 26.14 -20.57
C SER A 222 6.75 25.78 -19.31
N LYS A 223 7.25 26.23 -18.17
CA LYS A 223 6.52 26.17 -16.92
C LYS A 223 5.34 27.12 -17.11
N LEU A 224 4.22 26.58 -17.60
CA LEU A 224 2.92 27.22 -17.45
C LEU A 224 2.76 27.44 -15.96
N GLU A 225 3.03 28.67 -15.54
CA GLU A 225 2.65 29.21 -14.26
C GLU A 225 1.13 29.31 -14.32
N GLY A 226 0.49 28.15 -14.19
CA GLY A 226 -0.93 28.05 -13.97
C GLY A 226 -1.18 28.84 -12.70
N ASP A 227 -1.80 30.00 -12.89
CA ASP A 227 -2.40 30.79 -11.85
C ASP A 227 -2.99 29.84 -10.81
N ASN A 228 -2.50 29.92 -9.57
CA ASN A 228 -3.10 29.22 -8.43
C ASN A 228 -4.47 29.85 -8.07
N GLY A 229 -5.09 30.58 -9.00
CA GLY A 229 -6.51 30.77 -9.14
C GLY A 229 -7.23 29.44 -9.10
N LYS A 230 -7.60 29.04 -7.88
CA LYS A 230 -8.58 28.01 -7.53
C LYS A 230 -9.54 27.82 -8.71
N SER A 231 -9.42 26.69 -9.41
CA SER A 231 -10.32 26.36 -10.50
C SER A 231 -11.75 26.58 -10.03
N LYS A 232 -12.54 27.34 -10.78
CA LYS A 232 -13.92 27.73 -10.47
C LYS A 232 -14.87 26.53 -10.58
N THR A 233 -14.55 25.41 -9.95
CA THR A 233 -15.50 24.34 -9.65
C THR A 233 -16.46 24.90 -8.62
N TYR A 234 -17.75 25.00 -8.97
CA TYR A 234 -18.89 25.34 -8.11
C TYR A 234 -18.52 25.43 -6.62
N PHE A 235 -18.06 26.61 -6.21
CA PHE A 235 -17.57 26.83 -4.86
C PHE A 235 -18.79 26.76 -3.95
N ARG A 236 -19.03 25.59 -3.35
CA ARG A 236 -19.94 25.54 -2.21
C ARG A 236 -19.29 26.39 -1.12
N PRO A 237 -20.02 27.34 -0.51
CA PRO A 237 -19.47 28.14 0.58
C PRO A 237 -18.90 27.20 1.63
N GLU A 238 -17.69 27.51 2.11
CA GLU A 238 -17.03 26.70 3.12
C GLU A 238 -17.89 26.73 4.38
N ARG A 239 -18.29 25.54 4.85
CA ARG A 239 -19.06 25.45 6.10
C ARG A 239 -18.16 25.87 7.25
N ALA A 240 -18.72 26.58 8.23
CA ALA A 240 -18.02 26.92 9.46
C ALA A 240 -17.35 25.68 10.08
N SER A 241 -16.15 25.87 10.64
CA SER A 241 -15.43 24.83 11.35
C SER A 241 -16.29 24.29 12.49
N LYS A 242 -16.20 22.99 12.79
CA LYS A 242 -16.95 22.35 13.89
C LYS A 242 -16.68 23.02 15.24
N GLU A 243 -15.49 23.62 15.41
CA GLU A 243 -15.12 24.40 16.58
C GLU A 243 -15.84 25.76 16.61
N GLN A 244 -16.00 26.41 15.46
CA GLN A 244 -16.79 27.64 15.34
C GLN A 244 -18.27 27.37 15.60
N VAL A 245 -18.81 26.28 15.05
CA VAL A 245 -20.19 25.85 15.33
C VAL A 245 -20.38 25.55 16.81
N LEU A 246 -19.42 24.87 17.46
CA LEU A 246 -19.48 24.63 18.91
C LEU A 246 -19.54 25.94 19.70
N LYS A 247 -18.71 26.94 19.33
CA LYS A 247 -18.72 28.26 19.97
C LYS A 247 -20.03 28.99 19.75
N GLN A 248 -20.54 29.01 18.52
CA GLN A 248 -21.84 29.60 18.18
C GLN A 248 -22.98 28.98 18.98
N LEU A 249 -22.94 27.67 19.25
CA LEU A 249 -23.94 27.03 20.10
C LEU A 249 -23.80 27.40 21.57
N GLN A 250 -22.58 27.61 22.07
CA GLN A 250 -22.36 28.06 23.44
C GLN A 250 -22.89 29.48 23.63
N THR A 251 -22.56 30.40 22.72
CA THR A 251 -23.05 31.79 22.77
C THR A 251 -24.57 31.84 22.63
N LYS A 252 -25.14 31.14 21.65
CA LYS A 252 -26.60 31.04 21.50
C LYS A 252 -27.28 30.47 22.73
N LYS A 253 -26.68 29.47 23.38
CA LYS A 253 -27.24 28.92 24.61
C LYS A 253 -27.23 29.95 25.75
N GLU A 254 -26.14 30.69 25.92
CA GLU A 254 -26.04 31.75 26.92
C GLU A 254 -27.07 32.86 26.66
N GLU A 255 -27.22 33.29 25.41
CA GLU A 255 -28.26 34.25 24.98
C GLU A 255 -29.67 33.72 25.24
N GLN A 256 -29.93 32.44 24.99
CA GLN A 256 -31.23 31.84 25.28
C GLN A 256 -31.51 31.77 26.78
N GLU A 257 -30.51 31.52 27.64
CA GLU A 257 -30.71 31.51 29.10
C GLU A 257 -31.02 32.91 29.64
N THR A 258 -30.40 33.97 29.10
CA THR A 258 -30.72 35.36 29.52
C THR A 258 -32.14 35.75 29.10
N LEU A 259 -32.54 35.40 27.88
CA LEU A 259 -33.87 35.72 27.32
C LEU A 259 -35.01 34.98 28.02
N LYS A 260 -34.81 33.73 28.48
CA LYS A 260 -35.85 32.94 29.19
C LYS A 260 -36.40 33.59 30.47
N SER A 261 -35.69 34.56 31.04
CA SER A 261 -36.13 35.26 32.25
C SER A 261 -37.31 36.21 31.99
N THR A 262 -37.49 36.67 30.75
CA THR A 262 -38.59 37.55 30.32
C THR A 262 -39.67 36.72 29.60
N ALA A 263 -40.95 37.10 29.72
CA ALA A 263 -42.05 36.42 29.02
C ALA A 263 -41.83 36.42 27.49
N GLU A 264 -41.46 37.57 26.93
CA GLU A 264 -41.16 37.73 25.50
C GLU A 264 -39.98 36.87 25.03
N GLY A 265 -38.98 36.65 25.88
CA GLY A 265 -37.83 35.84 25.53
C GLY A 265 -38.13 34.33 25.53
N LYS A 266 -39.15 33.87 26.26
CA LYS A 266 -39.64 32.49 26.14
C LYS A 266 -40.28 32.25 24.76
N ASP A 267 -41.03 33.22 24.25
CA ASP A 267 -41.63 33.15 22.92
C ASP A 267 -40.56 33.18 21.83
N GLN A 268 -39.50 33.98 22.00
CA GLN A 268 -38.35 33.98 21.09
C GLN A 268 -37.65 32.61 21.06
N VAL A 269 -37.34 32.02 22.22
CA VAL A 269 -36.73 30.68 22.29
C VAL A 269 -37.62 29.62 21.66
N GLN A 270 -38.94 29.70 21.84
CA GLN A 270 -39.87 28.81 21.15
C GLN A 270 -39.82 29.02 19.64
N SER A 271 -39.86 30.26 19.16
CA SER A 271 -39.81 30.56 17.72
C SER A 271 -38.51 30.07 17.07
N ASP A 272 -37.36 30.24 17.73
CA ASP A 272 -36.07 29.70 17.31
C ASP A 272 -36.11 28.16 17.20
N ALA A 273 -36.74 27.50 18.18
CA ALA A 273 -36.90 26.05 18.17
C ALA A 273 -37.78 25.58 17.01
N TRP A 274 -38.87 26.30 16.72
CA TRP A 274 -39.75 26.04 15.57
C TRP A 274 -39.02 26.27 14.24
N GLN A 275 -38.24 27.34 14.11
CA GLN A 275 -37.42 27.59 12.92
C GLN A 275 -36.36 26.49 12.71
N ALA A 276 -35.71 26.02 13.78
CA ALA A 276 -34.76 24.91 13.70
C ALA A 276 -35.44 23.59 13.27
N ALA A 277 -36.67 23.33 13.73
CA ALA A 277 -37.47 22.20 13.30
C ALA A 277 -37.87 22.31 11.81
N LEU A 278 -38.28 23.49 11.36
CA LEU A 278 -38.59 23.77 9.95
C LEU A 278 -37.38 23.60 9.05
N ASN A 279 -36.20 24.11 9.45
CA ASN A 279 -34.96 23.94 8.68
C ASN A 279 -34.56 22.46 8.57
N ARG A 280 -34.74 21.69 9.65
CA ARG A 280 -34.51 20.24 9.64
C ARG A 280 -35.50 19.51 8.72
N ALA A 281 -36.78 19.90 8.73
CA ALA A 281 -37.80 19.35 7.84
C ALA A 281 -37.54 19.71 6.36
N ARG A 282 -37.00 20.90 6.09
CA ARG A 282 -36.54 21.36 4.77
C ARG A 282 -35.31 20.57 4.26
N GLY A 283 -34.70 19.73 5.11
CA GLY A 283 -33.52 18.93 4.77
C GLY A 283 -32.19 19.65 4.98
N GLU A 284 -32.20 20.81 5.65
CA GLU A 284 -30.96 21.47 6.06
C GLU A 284 -30.26 20.67 7.15
N LYS A 285 -28.94 20.50 7.02
CA LYS A 285 -28.12 19.78 8.00
C LYS A 285 -27.83 20.70 9.16
N VAL A 286 -28.71 20.68 10.16
CA VAL A 286 -28.60 21.45 11.39
C VAL A 286 -27.64 20.73 12.38
N LEU A 287 -26.55 21.40 12.80
CA LEU A 287 -25.52 20.84 13.69
C LEU A 287 -25.61 21.44 15.11
N ASP A 288 -26.70 21.18 15.84
CA ASP A 288 -26.95 21.84 17.12
C ASP A 288 -26.48 21.07 18.37
N ASP A 289 -26.07 19.80 18.22
CA ASP A 289 -25.73 18.95 19.35
C ASP A 289 -24.28 19.17 19.83
N PRO A 290 -24.04 19.77 21.02
CA PRO A 290 -22.69 20.06 21.50
C PRO A 290 -21.90 18.78 21.77
N LYS A 291 -22.57 17.71 22.24
CA LYS A 291 -21.95 16.41 22.50
C LYS A 291 -21.47 15.75 21.20
N MET A 292 -22.23 15.84 20.12
CA MET A 292 -21.83 15.28 18.82
C MET A 292 -20.68 16.07 18.19
N LEU A 293 -20.70 17.40 18.27
CA LEU A 293 -19.60 18.24 17.79
C LEU A 293 -18.30 17.93 18.51
N LYS A 294 -18.31 17.87 19.85
CA LYS A 294 -17.14 17.45 20.65
C LYS A 294 -16.63 16.07 20.25
N ARG A 295 -17.51 15.08 20.06
CA ARG A 295 -17.13 13.73 19.58
C ARG A 295 -16.53 13.77 18.18
N SER A 296 -17.07 14.59 17.28
CA SER A 296 -16.52 14.72 15.93
C SER A 296 -15.15 15.36 15.93
N ILE A 297 -14.96 16.46 16.67
CA ILE A 297 -13.67 17.12 16.82
C ILE A 297 -12.63 16.11 17.34
N LYS A 298 -12.98 15.33 18.37
CA LYS A 298 -12.10 14.27 18.91
C LYS A 298 -11.77 13.19 17.89
N ARG A 299 -12.73 12.75 17.07
CA ARG A 299 -12.49 11.78 15.98
C ARG A 299 -11.55 12.34 14.92
N ASP A 300 -11.76 13.60 14.53
CA ASP A 300 -10.94 14.27 13.53
C ASP A 300 -9.51 14.49 14.03
N ALA A 301 -9.35 14.88 15.30
CA ALA A 301 -8.05 14.98 15.97
C ALA A 301 -7.31 13.63 15.98
N LYS A 302 -7.98 12.54 16.38
CA LYS A 302 -7.39 11.19 16.33
C LYS A 302 -7.00 10.76 14.91
N LYS A 303 -7.81 11.11 13.91
CA LYS A 303 -7.50 10.80 12.51
C LYS A 303 -6.24 11.55 12.06
N ARG A 304 -6.14 12.85 12.40
CA ARG A 304 -4.96 13.70 12.13
C ARG A 304 -3.71 13.14 12.82
N GLU A 305 -3.82 12.73 14.07
CA GLU A 305 -2.72 12.12 14.83
C GLU A 305 -2.23 10.82 14.18
N LYS A 306 -3.15 9.92 13.81
CA LYS A 306 -2.81 8.67 13.10
C LYS A 306 -2.12 8.96 11.77
N SER A 307 -2.64 9.91 10.99
CA SER A 307 -2.00 10.28 9.72
C SER A 307 -0.63 10.94 9.93
N ALA A 308 -0.46 11.76 10.96
CA ALA A 308 0.81 12.38 11.28
C ALA A 308 1.86 11.34 11.70
N LYS A 309 1.49 10.39 12.56
CA LYS A 309 2.34 9.25 12.95
C LYS A 309 2.76 8.42 11.74
N ALA A 310 1.80 8.03 10.90
CA ALA A 310 2.08 7.25 9.69
C ALA A 310 2.99 8.02 8.71
N TRP A 311 2.89 9.35 8.63
CA TRP A 311 3.75 10.15 7.78
C TRP A 311 5.16 10.29 8.33
N LYS A 312 5.31 10.44 9.66
CA LYS A 312 6.62 10.41 10.34
C LYS A 312 7.31 9.06 10.11
N GLU A 313 6.62 7.96 10.37
CA GLU A 313 7.16 6.61 10.14
C GLU A 313 7.63 6.41 8.69
N ARG A 314 6.88 6.91 7.70
CA ARG A 314 7.32 6.86 6.29
C ARG A 314 8.60 7.65 6.04
N LYS A 315 8.72 8.84 6.65
CA LYS A 315 9.95 9.65 6.55
C LYS A 315 11.12 8.94 7.21
N ASP A 316 10.95 8.41 8.42
CA ASP A 316 12.00 7.69 9.13
C ASP A 316 12.46 6.44 8.36
N ILE A 317 11.53 5.70 7.74
CA ILE A 317 11.84 4.58 6.85
C ILE A 317 12.62 5.05 5.62
N GLN A 318 12.25 6.20 5.03
CA GLN A 318 12.95 6.74 3.88
C GLN A 318 14.37 7.17 4.26
N GLU A 319 14.53 7.90 5.35
CA GLU A 319 15.82 8.37 5.87
C GLU A 319 16.72 7.20 6.26
N SER A 320 16.22 6.21 6.99
CA SER A 320 16.98 5.00 7.34
C SER A 320 17.42 4.22 6.09
N ARG A 321 16.57 4.10 5.06
CA ARG A 321 16.96 3.48 3.77
C ARG A 321 18.02 4.29 3.05
N GLN A 322 17.92 5.61 3.04
CA GLN A 322 18.93 6.48 2.44
C GLN A 322 20.26 6.37 3.20
N ALA A 323 20.23 6.45 4.53
CA ALA A 323 21.39 6.30 5.40
C ALA A 323 22.05 4.93 5.22
N ALA A 324 21.28 3.84 5.17
CA ALA A 324 21.80 2.49 4.95
C ALA A 324 22.47 2.32 3.58
N LYS A 325 21.94 2.97 2.52
CA LYS A 325 22.60 2.98 1.21
C LYS A 325 23.90 3.79 1.25
N GLN A 326 23.87 4.94 1.91
CA GLN A 326 25.05 5.80 2.07
C GLN A 326 26.14 5.13 2.90
N SER A 327 25.80 4.44 4.00
CA SER A 327 26.76 3.68 4.81
C SER A 327 27.40 2.56 4.00
N LYS A 328 26.61 1.73 3.31
CA LYS A 328 27.14 0.69 2.39
C LYS A 328 28.09 1.27 1.34
N ARG A 329 27.77 2.43 0.77
CA ARG A 329 28.67 3.11 -0.19
C ARG A 329 29.97 3.55 0.48
N LYS A 330 29.89 4.15 1.67
CA LYS A 330 31.08 4.55 2.46
C LYS A 330 31.94 3.34 2.80
N ASP A 331 31.34 2.24 3.21
CA ASP A 331 32.05 1.02 3.59
C ASP A 331 32.71 0.37 2.36
N ASN A 332 32.03 0.30 1.22
CA ASN A 332 32.63 -0.18 -0.04
C ASN A 332 33.78 0.71 -0.52
N LEU A 333 33.67 2.04 -0.36
CA LEU A 333 34.76 2.96 -0.68
C LEU A 333 35.95 2.77 0.26
N LYS A 334 35.71 2.61 1.57
CA LYS A 334 36.75 2.31 2.57
C LYS A 334 37.41 0.97 2.31
N ALA A 335 36.65 -0.07 1.99
CA ALA A 335 37.20 -1.38 1.64
C ALA A 335 38.07 -1.28 0.38
N ARG A 336 37.66 -0.48 -0.62
CA ARG A 336 38.47 -0.25 -1.83
C ARG A 336 39.75 0.54 -1.55
N THR A 337 39.72 1.52 -0.65
CA THR A 337 40.94 2.25 -0.26
C THR A 337 41.86 1.38 0.59
N GLN A 338 41.32 0.61 1.53
CA GLN A 338 42.07 -0.36 2.35
C GLN A 338 42.72 -1.43 1.46
N ALA A 339 41.98 -2.07 0.56
CA ALA A 339 42.55 -3.06 -0.37
C ALA A 339 43.70 -2.51 -1.23
N LYS A 340 43.63 -1.23 -1.64
CA LYS A 340 44.76 -0.55 -2.33
C LYS A 340 45.97 -0.37 -1.40
N MET A 341 45.75 -0.01 -0.15
CA MET A 341 46.81 0.14 0.85
C MET A 341 47.42 -1.21 1.21
N ASP A 342 46.60 -2.24 1.37
CA ASP A 342 47.05 -3.60 1.71
C ASP A 342 47.81 -4.23 0.54
N LYS A 343 47.36 -4.03 -0.71
CA LYS A 343 48.15 -4.44 -1.89
C LYS A 343 49.50 -3.71 -1.98
N LYS A 344 49.58 -2.45 -1.54
CA LYS A 344 50.86 -1.72 -1.44
C LYS A 344 51.74 -2.30 -0.32
N LYS A 345 51.17 -2.62 0.84
CA LYS A 345 51.88 -3.29 1.96
C LYS A 345 52.39 -4.67 1.53
N GLU A 346 51.52 -5.51 0.96
CA GLU A 346 51.87 -6.83 0.45
C GLU A 346 52.99 -6.77 -0.60
N ARG A 347 52.96 -5.77 -1.51
CA ARG A 347 54.08 -5.55 -2.45
C ARG A 347 55.38 -5.18 -1.76
N ARG A 348 55.35 -4.36 -0.70
CA ARG A 348 56.53 -4.01 0.10
C ARG A 348 57.05 -5.22 0.88
N GLU A 349 56.17 -5.97 1.52
CA GLU A 349 56.50 -7.19 2.26
C GLU A 349 57.05 -8.27 1.33
N LYS A 350 56.44 -8.51 0.16
CA LYS A 350 57.00 -9.42 -0.86
C LYS A 350 58.36 -8.97 -1.35
N LYS A 351 58.61 -7.67 -1.54
CA LYS A 351 59.96 -7.16 -1.88
C LYS A 351 60.95 -7.37 -0.74
N LEU A 352 60.51 -7.22 0.51
CA LEU A 352 61.33 -7.46 1.70
C LEU A 352 61.61 -8.96 1.91
N LEU A 353 60.68 -9.82 1.53
CA LEU A 353 60.75 -11.28 1.68
C LEU A 353 61.32 -12.01 0.44
N ARG A 354 61.45 -11.34 -0.71
CA ARG A 354 62.03 -11.93 -1.93
C ARG A 354 63.51 -12.16 -1.68
N ALA A 355 63.93 -13.42 -1.65
CA ALA A 355 65.34 -13.80 -1.59
C ALA A 355 66.05 -13.27 -2.85
N GLY A 356 66.79 -12.18 -2.71
CA GLY A 356 67.76 -11.73 -3.69
C GLY A 356 69.10 -12.44 -3.51
N PHE A 357 70.04 -12.12 -4.39
CA PHE A 357 71.41 -12.67 -4.47
C PHE A 357 72.23 -12.55 -3.17
N GLU A 358 71.84 -11.69 -2.23
CA GLU A 358 72.53 -11.51 -0.93
C GLU A 358 71.76 -12.07 0.28
N GLY A 359 70.65 -12.80 0.05
CA GLY A 359 69.85 -13.34 1.14
C GLY A 359 69.03 -12.28 1.90
N ARG A 360 68.24 -12.77 2.86
CA ARG A 360 67.26 -12.00 3.63
C ARG A 360 68.00 -10.97 4.50
N LYS A 361 67.91 -9.66 4.17
CA LYS A 361 68.57 -8.59 4.93
C LYS A 361 67.95 -8.46 6.32
N GLN A 362 68.39 -9.29 7.26
CA GLN A 362 68.07 -9.18 8.67
C GLN A 362 68.91 -8.02 9.22
N GLY A 363 68.27 -6.89 9.48
CA GLY A 363 68.91 -5.76 10.15
C GLY A 363 69.19 -4.56 9.25
N PHE A 364 68.71 -3.41 9.73
CA PHE A 364 69.18 -2.09 9.35
C PHE A 364 70.66 -1.99 9.75
N ILE A 365 71.55 -1.89 8.76
CA ILE A 365 72.97 -1.59 8.96
C ILE A 365 73.02 -0.19 9.59
N GLY A 366 73.15 -0.13 10.91
CA GLY A 366 73.08 1.12 11.67
C GLY A 366 72.72 0.90 13.13
N GLY A 367 73.21 -0.18 13.77
CA GLY A 367 73.21 -0.30 15.21
C GLY A 367 74.15 0.76 15.80
N LYS A 368 73.62 1.94 16.12
CA LYS A 368 74.33 2.89 16.98
C LYS A 368 74.56 2.20 18.31
N ALA A 369 75.82 1.91 18.59
CA ALA A 369 76.30 1.45 19.89
C ALA A 369 75.66 2.29 21.01
N SER A 370 74.80 1.65 21.81
CA SER A 370 74.45 2.15 23.12
C SER A 370 75.73 2.10 23.96
N LYS A 371 76.43 3.24 24.07
CA LYS A 371 77.44 3.44 25.09
C LYS A 371 76.74 3.35 26.44
N THR A 372 76.87 2.18 27.07
CA THR A 372 76.69 2.01 28.50
C THR A 372 77.68 2.93 29.20
N LYS A 373 77.17 3.92 29.94
CA LYS A 373 77.95 4.64 30.94
C LYS A 373 78.33 3.66 32.03
N THR A 374 79.63 3.43 32.19
CA THR A 374 80.22 2.81 33.37
C THR A 374 81.25 3.78 33.92
N ASN A 375 80.99 4.20 35.17
CA ASN A 375 81.75 5.03 36.12
C ASN A 375 82.23 6.40 35.68
#